data_AF-A0A2N8S3B6-F1
#
_entry.id   AF-A0A2N8S3B6-F1
#
_cell.length_a   1.000
_cell.length_b   1.000
_cell.length_c   1.000
_cell.angle_alpha   90.00
_cell.angle_beta   90.00
_cell.angle_gamma   90.00
#
_symmetry.space_group_name_H-M   'P 1'
#
loop_
_entity.id
_entity.type
_entity.pdbx_description
1 polymer ?
#
loop_
_entity_poly.entity_id
_entity_poly.type
_entity_poly.pdbx_seq_one_letter_code
_entity_poly.pdbx_strand_id
1 'polypeptide(L)'
;MDDRGVDTGYLVRAQREVARLNPCHEDNYYLANGLLTWGGAVEQGNEVLRAAVDCRFWDEFPPFFYGINLSFFQRDNEEAARVLEIGAHRSTHNAAAMQKLAVMLRAEQFADERLALNYLTQQRDSAIDPKLRDMLDKRVIRLQGLISLREAQRRYEADQGPLADLQQLIGQGIIAELPSDPMRLGYELRNGRIELKKLKIAGLEEQP
;
A
#
# COMPACT_ATOMS: atom_id res chain seq x y z
N MET A 1 41.19 12.62 16.22
CA MET A 1 40.22 11.60 15.80
C MET A 1 39.81 12.02 14.40
N ASP A 2 40.32 11.33 13.40
CA ASP A 2 40.35 11.77 12.01
C ASP A 2 38.94 11.65 11.38
N ASP A 3 38.45 12.77 10.85
CA ASP A 3 37.13 12.95 10.23
C ASP A 3 37.12 12.34 8.82
N ARG A 4 37.40 11.04 8.73
CA ARG A 4 37.24 10.28 7.49
C ARG A 4 35.77 9.93 7.32
N GLY A 5 34.99 10.95 7.00
CA GLY A 5 33.60 10.80 6.58
C GLY A 5 33.50 9.77 5.43
N VAL A 6 32.38 9.05 5.40
CA VAL A 6 32.08 8.12 4.31
C VAL A 6 32.00 8.90 3.00
N ASP A 7 32.82 8.54 1.99
CA ASP A 7 32.67 9.06 0.63
C ASP A 7 31.40 8.44 0.00
N THR A 8 30.27 9.11 0.22
CA THR A 8 28.97 8.70 -0.32
C THR A 8 28.96 8.71 -1.85
N GLY A 9 29.76 9.57 -2.48
CA GLY A 9 29.95 9.61 -3.93
C GLY A 9 30.61 8.33 -4.44
N TYR A 10 31.61 7.82 -3.74
CA TYR A 10 32.21 6.52 -4.04
C TYR A 10 31.18 5.39 -3.93
N LEU A 11 30.39 5.34 -2.86
CA LEU A 11 29.37 4.30 -2.67
C LEU A 11 28.36 4.29 -3.83
N VAL A 12 27.82 5.45 -4.20
CA VAL A 12 26.89 5.57 -5.34
C VAL A 12 27.51 5.04 -6.63
N ARG A 13 28.74 5.47 -6.96
CA ARG A 13 29.41 5.02 -8.20
C ARG A 13 29.68 3.52 -8.18
N ALA A 14 30.15 2.98 -7.06
CA ALA A 14 30.48 1.57 -6.92
C ALA A 14 29.25 0.67 -7.17
N GLN A 15 28.13 0.95 -6.50
CA GLN A 15 26.91 0.12 -6.65
C GLN A 15 26.32 0.19 -8.07
N ARG A 16 26.40 1.35 -8.73
CA ARG A 16 25.96 1.53 -10.12
C ARG A 16 26.86 0.79 -11.12
N GLU A 17 28.18 0.85 -10.93
CA GLU A 17 29.10 0.10 -11.79
C GLU A 17 28.95 -1.41 -11.63
N VAL A 18 28.74 -1.91 -10.41
CA VAL A 18 28.42 -3.32 -10.19
C VAL A 18 27.12 -3.69 -10.89
N ALA A 19 26.07 -2.88 -10.80
CA ALA A 19 24.80 -3.12 -11.50
C ALA A 19 24.96 -3.10 -13.03
N ARG A 20 25.84 -2.25 -13.56
CA ARG A 20 26.14 -2.19 -15.01
C ARG A 20 26.89 -3.43 -15.49
N LEU A 21 27.83 -3.93 -14.70
CA LEU A 21 28.67 -5.07 -15.07
C LEU A 21 28.00 -6.42 -14.81
N ASN A 22 27.23 -6.52 -13.73
CA ASN A 22 26.47 -7.70 -13.34
C ASN A 22 25.14 -7.29 -12.69
N PRO A 23 24.11 -6.97 -13.49
CA PRO A 23 22.81 -6.57 -12.96
C PRO A 23 22.12 -7.68 -12.15
N CYS A 24 22.55 -8.94 -12.31
CA CYS A 24 22.05 -10.07 -11.53
C CYS A 24 22.72 -10.23 -10.16
N HIS A 25 23.71 -9.40 -9.80
CA HIS A 25 24.42 -9.52 -8.54
C HIS A 25 23.48 -9.24 -7.35
N GLU A 26 23.23 -10.26 -6.54
CA GLU A 26 22.23 -10.23 -5.48
C GLU A 26 22.56 -9.22 -4.38
N ASP A 27 23.76 -9.35 -3.78
CA ASP A 27 24.14 -8.46 -2.68
C ASP A 27 24.13 -6.98 -3.10
N ASN A 28 24.41 -6.69 -4.36
CA ASN A 28 24.47 -5.33 -4.86
C ASN A 28 23.11 -4.65 -4.78
N TYR A 29 22.01 -5.31 -5.17
CA TYR A 29 20.70 -4.67 -5.10
C TYR A 29 20.21 -4.55 -3.65
N TYR A 30 20.54 -5.50 -2.77
CA TYR A 30 20.22 -5.39 -1.34
C TYR A 30 20.95 -4.21 -0.70
N LEU A 31 22.27 -4.12 -0.93
CA LEU A 31 23.10 -3.05 -0.40
C LEU A 31 22.71 -1.70 -1.00
N ALA A 32 22.47 -1.62 -2.31
CA ALA A 32 22.03 -0.38 -2.94
C ALA A 32 20.67 0.09 -2.40
N ASN A 33 19.71 -0.82 -2.19
CA ASN A 33 18.43 -0.44 -1.60
C ASN A 33 18.61 0.13 -0.18
N GLY A 34 19.34 -0.57 0.69
CA GLY A 34 19.53 -0.16 2.08
C GLY A 34 20.40 1.10 2.23
N LEU A 35 21.54 1.14 1.53
CA LEU A 35 22.54 2.20 1.70
C LEU A 35 22.30 3.41 0.80
N LEU A 36 21.72 3.22 -0.39
CA LEU A 36 21.45 4.32 -1.31
C LEU A 36 19.99 4.76 -1.21
N THR A 37 19.01 3.91 -1.53
CA THR A 37 17.61 4.35 -1.58
C THR A 37 17.14 4.85 -0.23
N TRP A 38 17.27 4.02 0.81
CA TRP A 38 16.88 4.38 2.17
C TRP A 38 17.92 5.26 2.88
N GLY A 39 19.12 5.41 2.30
CA GLY A 39 20.14 6.38 2.71
C GLY A 39 19.99 7.78 2.10
N GLY A 40 18.97 8.00 1.26
CA GLY A 40 18.63 9.31 0.67
C GLY A 40 18.99 9.49 -0.81
N ALA A 41 19.77 8.59 -1.40
CA ALA A 41 20.08 8.54 -2.83
C ALA A 41 19.05 7.68 -3.59
N VAL A 42 17.78 8.10 -3.52
CA VAL A 42 16.60 7.33 -4.00
C VAL A 42 16.71 6.96 -5.47
N GLU A 43 17.02 7.90 -6.34
CA GLU A 43 17.07 7.67 -7.79
C GLU A 43 18.15 6.63 -8.14
N GLN A 44 19.35 6.79 -7.58
CA GLN A 44 20.50 5.94 -7.88
C GLN A 44 20.33 4.52 -7.31
N GLY A 45 19.76 4.38 -6.12
CA GLY A 45 19.40 3.06 -5.58
C GLY A 45 18.31 2.37 -6.40
N ASN A 46 17.32 3.14 -6.88
CA ASN A 46 16.26 2.61 -7.75
C ASN A 46 16.76 2.22 -9.15
N GLU A 47 17.79 2.87 -9.69
CA GLU A 47 18.45 2.42 -10.93
C GLU A 47 19.03 1.01 -10.76
N VAL A 48 19.72 0.75 -9.65
CA VAL A 48 20.30 -0.57 -9.35
C VAL A 48 19.20 -1.62 -9.21
N LEU A 49 18.13 -1.30 -8.48
CA LEU A 49 16.99 -2.22 -8.32
C LEU A 49 16.31 -2.52 -9.66
N ARG A 50 16.11 -1.52 -10.51
CA ARG A 50 15.52 -1.72 -11.84
C ARG A 50 16.37 -2.67 -12.69
N ALA A 51 17.69 -2.49 -12.70
CA ALA A 51 18.60 -3.40 -13.39
C ALA A 51 18.50 -4.84 -12.86
N ALA A 52 18.36 -4.99 -11.54
CA ALA A 52 18.14 -6.29 -10.91
C ALA A 52 16.76 -6.90 -11.23
N VAL A 53 15.70 -6.10 -11.32
CA VAL A 53 14.36 -6.54 -11.77
C VAL A 53 14.45 -7.16 -13.17
N ASP A 54 15.19 -6.53 -14.08
CA ASP A 54 15.32 -6.96 -15.47
C ASP A 54 16.18 -8.23 -15.61
N CYS A 55 17.27 -8.34 -14.84
CA CYS A 55 18.18 -9.49 -14.93
C CYS A 55 17.68 -10.72 -14.17
N ARG A 56 17.17 -10.53 -12.94
CA ARG A 56 16.76 -11.62 -12.04
C ARG A 56 15.30 -11.96 -12.23
N PHE A 57 14.95 -12.52 -13.38
CA PHE A 57 13.57 -12.85 -13.74
C PHE A 57 12.90 -13.88 -12.83
N TRP A 58 13.67 -14.59 -11.99
CA TRP A 58 13.19 -15.58 -11.01
C TRP A 58 13.03 -15.01 -9.60
N ASP A 59 13.55 -13.81 -9.33
CA ASP A 59 13.67 -13.26 -7.98
C ASP A 59 12.53 -12.26 -7.71
N GLU A 60 11.79 -12.49 -6.62
CA GLU A 60 10.67 -11.65 -6.18
C GLU A 60 11.13 -10.37 -5.45
N PHE A 61 12.36 -10.34 -4.92
CA PHE A 61 12.80 -9.25 -4.04
C PHE A 61 13.14 -7.95 -4.76
N PRO A 62 13.86 -7.94 -5.91
CA PRO A 62 14.08 -6.70 -6.64
C PRO A 62 12.78 -5.97 -7.01
N PRO A 63 11.75 -6.62 -7.59
CA PRO A 63 10.50 -5.93 -7.88
C PRO A 63 9.74 -5.56 -6.61
N PHE A 64 9.79 -6.38 -5.55
CA PHE A 64 9.20 -6.00 -4.28
C PHE A 64 9.80 -4.69 -3.73
N PHE A 65 11.12 -4.60 -3.59
CA PHE A 65 11.77 -3.39 -3.08
C PHE A 65 11.56 -2.19 -4.01
N TYR A 66 11.69 -2.38 -5.32
CA TYR A 66 11.51 -1.31 -6.28
C TYR A 66 10.07 -0.78 -6.25
N GLY A 67 9.07 -1.66 -6.23
CA GLY A 67 7.65 -1.28 -6.12
C GLY A 67 7.34 -0.51 -4.84
N ILE A 68 7.88 -0.95 -3.69
CA ILE A 68 7.74 -0.21 -2.43
C ILE A 68 8.40 1.17 -2.52
N ASN A 69 9.60 1.27 -3.09
CA ASN A 69 10.31 2.54 -3.22
C ASN A 69 9.57 3.52 -4.15
N LEU A 70 8.98 3.03 -5.24
CA LEU A 70 8.16 3.83 -6.15
C LEU A 70 6.96 4.45 -5.44
N SER A 71 6.19 3.64 -4.70
CA SER A 71 5.02 4.13 -3.96
C SER A 71 5.42 5.06 -2.81
N PHE A 72 6.47 4.72 -2.06
CA PHE A 72 6.85 5.45 -0.86
C PHE A 72 7.54 6.78 -1.16
N PHE A 73 8.61 6.76 -1.97
CA PHE A 73 9.43 7.95 -2.22
C PHE A 73 8.93 8.79 -3.40
N GLN A 74 8.42 8.14 -4.45
CA GLN A 74 8.08 8.82 -5.70
C GLN A 74 6.57 9.04 -5.87
N ARG A 75 5.75 8.42 -4.99
CA ARG A 75 4.28 8.43 -5.07
C ARG A 75 3.73 7.90 -6.41
N ASP A 76 4.55 7.13 -7.12
CA ASP A 76 4.17 6.49 -8.38
C ASP A 76 3.48 5.15 -8.08
N ASN A 77 2.22 5.25 -7.65
CA ASN A 77 1.43 4.08 -7.26
C ASN A 77 1.06 3.20 -8.46
N GLU A 78 1.01 3.75 -9.67
CA GLU A 78 0.69 2.97 -10.87
C GLU A 78 1.85 2.06 -11.26
N GLU A 79 3.05 2.62 -11.36
CA GLU A 79 4.24 1.83 -11.65
C GLU A 79 4.58 0.90 -10.49
N ALA A 80 4.42 1.35 -9.24
CA ALA A 80 4.58 0.50 -8.07
C ALA A 80 3.69 -0.74 -8.13
N ALA A 81 2.40 -0.57 -8.46
CA ALA A 81 1.48 -1.68 -8.60
C ALA A 81 1.91 -2.63 -9.73
N ARG A 82 2.34 -2.11 -10.88
CA ARG A 82 2.85 -2.92 -12.00
C ARG A 82 4.07 -3.74 -11.59
N VAL A 83 5.02 -3.13 -10.90
CA VAL A 83 6.25 -3.80 -10.45
C VAL A 83 5.96 -4.83 -9.36
N LEU A 84 5.05 -4.55 -8.42
CA LEU A 84 4.63 -5.52 -7.42
C LEU A 84 3.95 -6.75 -8.03
N GLU A 85 3.20 -6.58 -9.12
CA GLU A 85 2.68 -7.72 -9.88
C GLU A 85 3.81 -8.56 -10.47
N ILE A 86 4.89 -7.95 -10.99
CA ILE A 86 6.07 -8.72 -11.42
C ILE A 86 6.63 -9.55 -10.26
N GLY A 87 6.78 -8.95 -9.07
CA GLY A 87 7.23 -9.67 -7.88
C GLY A 87 6.31 -10.82 -7.51
N ALA A 88 5.00 -10.61 -7.58
CA ALA A 88 4.02 -11.65 -7.30
C ALA A 88 4.13 -12.84 -8.26
N HIS A 89 4.29 -12.59 -9.57
CA HIS A 89 4.45 -13.66 -10.57
C HIS A 89 5.72 -14.48 -10.35
N ARG A 90 6.75 -13.87 -9.78
CA ARG A 90 8.03 -14.54 -9.44
C ARG A 90 7.97 -15.27 -8.10
N SER A 91 6.98 -14.95 -7.27
CA SER A 91 6.93 -15.43 -5.89
C SER A 91 6.34 -16.82 -5.76
N THR A 92 7.01 -17.67 -4.98
CA THR A 92 6.50 -19.00 -4.63
C THR A 92 5.65 -19.01 -3.36
N HIS A 93 5.78 -18.00 -2.49
CA HIS A 93 5.18 -18.00 -1.16
C HIS A 93 4.33 -16.77 -0.84
N ASN A 94 4.65 -15.62 -1.44
CA ASN A 94 4.11 -14.32 -1.09
C ASN A 94 3.33 -13.63 -2.22
N ALA A 95 3.06 -14.33 -3.33
CA ALA A 95 2.34 -13.80 -4.48
C ALA A 95 1.05 -13.06 -4.08
N ALA A 96 0.17 -13.70 -3.32
CA ALA A 96 -1.08 -13.10 -2.86
C ALA A 96 -0.89 -11.80 -2.05
N ALA A 97 0.19 -11.69 -1.26
CA ALA A 97 0.45 -10.48 -0.48
C ALA A 97 0.92 -9.32 -1.37
N MET A 98 1.79 -9.60 -2.34
CA MET A 98 2.25 -8.60 -3.31
C MET A 98 1.11 -8.14 -4.24
N GLN A 99 0.29 -9.07 -4.74
CA GLN A 99 -0.90 -8.74 -5.54
C GLN A 99 -1.90 -7.89 -4.76
N LYS A 100 -2.14 -8.25 -3.50
CA LYS A 100 -2.98 -7.43 -2.63
C LYS A 100 -2.44 -6.00 -2.54
N LEU A 101 -1.14 -5.81 -2.34
CA LEU A 101 -0.53 -4.47 -2.30
C LEU A 101 -0.74 -3.73 -3.62
N ALA A 102 -0.47 -4.36 -4.76
CA ALA A 102 -0.71 -3.77 -6.08
C ALA A 102 -2.17 -3.34 -6.29
N VAL A 103 -3.12 -4.19 -5.91
CA VAL A 103 -4.56 -3.88 -5.97
C VAL A 103 -4.90 -2.72 -5.03
N MET A 104 -4.38 -2.66 -3.81
CA MET A 104 -4.65 -1.53 -2.91
C MET A 104 -4.10 -0.22 -3.46
N LEU A 105 -2.87 -0.21 -4.00
CA LEU A 105 -2.27 1.00 -4.58
C LEU A 105 -3.10 1.58 -5.73
N ARG A 106 -3.70 0.72 -6.57
CA ARG A 106 -4.63 1.15 -7.62
C ARG A 106 -5.97 1.61 -7.05
N ALA A 107 -6.50 0.89 -6.06
CA ALA A 107 -7.77 1.24 -5.43
C ALA A 107 -7.73 2.61 -4.74
N GLU A 108 -6.59 2.99 -4.16
CA GLU A 108 -6.39 4.28 -3.50
C GLU A 108 -6.35 5.48 -4.46
N GLN A 109 -6.22 5.25 -5.77
CA GLN A 109 -6.26 6.33 -6.78
C GLN A 109 -7.70 6.79 -7.09
N PHE A 110 -8.72 6.00 -6.73
CA PHE A 110 -10.11 6.39 -6.95
C PHE A 110 -10.57 7.38 -5.87
N ALA A 111 -10.95 8.59 -6.29
CA ALA A 111 -11.57 9.57 -5.40
C ALA A 111 -12.98 9.17 -4.94
N ASP A 112 -13.69 8.37 -5.74
CA ASP A 112 -15.03 7.87 -5.45
C ASP A 112 -14.96 6.47 -4.82
N GLU A 113 -15.52 6.34 -3.61
CA GLU A 113 -15.48 5.08 -2.86
C GLU A 113 -16.27 3.94 -3.54
N ARG A 114 -17.30 4.24 -4.32
CA ARG A 114 -18.06 3.25 -5.09
C ARG A 114 -17.26 2.76 -6.29
N LEU A 115 -16.48 3.63 -6.94
CA LEU A 115 -15.55 3.19 -7.98
C LEU A 115 -14.46 2.29 -7.40
N ALA A 116 -13.88 2.67 -6.26
CA ALA A 116 -12.93 1.83 -5.54
C ALA A 116 -13.55 0.47 -5.15
N LEU A 117 -14.78 0.46 -4.63
CA LEU A 117 -15.50 -0.76 -4.26
C LEU A 117 -15.75 -1.67 -5.47
N ASN A 118 -16.18 -1.11 -6.60
CA ASN A 118 -16.39 -1.86 -7.83
C ASN A 118 -15.09 -2.50 -8.32
N TYR A 119 -14.00 -1.72 -8.33
CA TYR A 119 -12.67 -2.23 -8.68
C TYR A 119 -12.24 -3.38 -7.76
N LEU A 120 -12.32 -3.20 -6.44
CA LEU A 120 -11.95 -4.22 -5.46
C LEU A 120 -12.80 -5.50 -5.59
N THR A 121 -14.09 -5.33 -5.85
CA THR A 121 -15.02 -6.43 -6.08
C THR A 121 -14.63 -7.22 -7.32
N GLN A 122 -14.33 -6.54 -8.43
CA GLN A 122 -13.86 -7.19 -9.65
C GLN A 122 -12.54 -7.94 -9.43
N GLN A 123 -11.58 -7.35 -8.73
CA GLN A 123 -10.30 -8.00 -8.42
C GLN A 123 -10.49 -9.23 -7.52
N ARG A 124 -11.36 -9.15 -6.50
CA ARG A 124 -11.72 -10.29 -5.65
C ARG A 124 -12.34 -11.42 -6.46
N ASP A 125 -13.31 -11.11 -7.30
CA ASP A 125 -14.08 -12.11 -8.06
C ASP A 125 -13.23 -12.77 -9.15
N SER A 126 -12.23 -12.05 -9.66
CA SER A 126 -11.27 -12.56 -10.66
C SER A 126 -10.06 -13.27 -10.04
N ALA A 127 -9.88 -13.19 -8.72
CA ALA A 127 -8.72 -13.77 -8.05
C ALA A 127 -8.75 -15.30 -8.05
N ILE A 128 -7.74 -15.92 -8.67
CA ILE A 128 -7.56 -17.37 -8.70
C ILE A 128 -7.04 -17.87 -7.35
N ASP A 129 -6.10 -17.15 -6.74
CA ASP A 129 -5.54 -17.50 -5.43
C ASP A 129 -6.60 -17.29 -4.33
N PRO A 130 -7.00 -18.34 -3.60
CA PRO A 130 -8.02 -18.24 -2.55
C PRO A 130 -7.61 -17.34 -1.38
N LYS A 131 -6.30 -17.23 -1.09
CA LYS A 131 -5.76 -16.34 -0.07
C LYS A 131 -5.90 -14.88 -0.52
N LEU A 132 -5.60 -14.57 -1.78
CA LEU A 132 -5.82 -13.23 -2.33
C LEU A 132 -7.30 -12.86 -2.27
N ARG A 133 -8.18 -13.77 -2.71
CA ARG A 133 -9.63 -13.59 -2.67
C ARG A 133 -10.14 -13.29 -1.26
N ASP A 134 -9.74 -14.08 -0.25
CA ASP A 134 -10.10 -13.83 1.16
C ASP A 134 -9.59 -12.46 1.65
N MET A 135 -8.36 -12.09 1.31
CA MET A 135 -7.81 -10.80 1.69
C MET A 135 -8.56 -9.62 1.06
N LEU A 136 -8.97 -9.75 -0.21
CA LEU A 136 -9.74 -8.71 -0.91
C LEU A 136 -11.20 -8.68 -0.44
N ASP A 137 -11.81 -9.82 -0.13
CA ASP A 137 -13.18 -9.89 0.39
C ASP A 137 -13.34 -9.10 1.70
N LYS A 138 -12.38 -9.25 2.61
CA LYS A 138 -12.32 -8.45 3.85
C LYS A 138 -12.28 -6.95 3.55
N ARG A 139 -11.57 -6.53 2.50
CA ARG A 139 -11.49 -5.11 2.09
C ARG A 139 -12.80 -4.63 1.47
N VAL A 140 -13.42 -5.44 0.63
CA VAL A 140 -14.74 -5.17 0.02
C VAL A 140 -15.80 -4.97 1.10
N ILE A 141 -15.91 -5.89 2.07
CA ILE A 141 -16.87 -5.81 3.17
C ILE A 141 -16.67 -4.51 3.97
N ARG A 142 -15.42 -4.17 4.32
CA ARG A 142 -15.12 -2.95 5.07
C ARG A 142 -15.53 -1.69 4.32
N LEU A 143 -15.20 -1.60 3.04
CA LEU A 143 -15.51 -0.43 2.22
C LEU A 143 -17.01 -0.30 1.97
N GLN A 144 -17.71 -1.42 1.76
CA GLN A 144 -19.18 -1.44 1.69
C GLN A 144 -19.81 -0.89 2.97
N GLY A 145 -19.32 -1.32 4.14
CA GLY A 145 -19.78 -0.79 5.43
C GLY A 145 -19.49 0.72 5.59
N LEU A 146 -18.34 1.20 5.10
CA LEU A 146 -18.02 2.64 5.11
C LEU A 146 -19.01 3.45 4.27
N ILE A 147 -19.32 2.97 3.06
CA ILE A 147 -20.26 3.63 2.16
C ILE A 147 -21.65 3.71 2.81
N SER A 148 -22.13 2.60 3.36
CA SER A 148 -23.43 2.55 4.07
C SER A 148 -23.47 3.51 5.27
N LEU A 149 -22.38 3.60 6.04
CA LEU A 149 -22.29 4.53 7.16
C LEU A 149 -22.29 5.99 6.70
N ARG A 150 -21.59 6.34 5.62
CA ARG A 150 -21.60 7.70 5.08
C ARG A 150 -22.95 8.09 4.50
N GLU A 151 -23.70 7.15 3.95
CA GLU A 151 -25.10 7.35 3.57
C GLU A 151 -26.00 7.58 4.78
N ALA A 152 -25.80 6.82 5.86
CA ALA A 152 -26.49 7.05 7.13
C ALA A 152 -26.15 8.42 7.74
N GLN A 153 -24.88 8.82 7.71
CA GLN A 153 -24.44 10.14 8.15
C GLN A 153 -25.15 11.25 7.39
N ARG A 154 -25.16 11.20 6.04
CA ARG A 154 -25.86 12.21 5.24
C ARG A 154 -27.35 12.32 5.58
N ARG A 155 -28.02 11.19 5.84
CA ARG A 155 -29.43 11.16 6.27
C ARG A 155 -29.61 11.79 7.65
N TYR A 156 -28.72 11.48 8.60
CA TYR A 156 -28.74 12.09 9.93
C TYR A 156 -28.56 13.61 9.85
N GLU A 157 -27.55 14.06 9.12
CA GLU A 157 -27.14 15.47 9.09
C GLU A 157 -28.13 16.36 8.35
N ALA A 158 -28.93 15.80 7.44
CA ALA A 158 -30.01 16.52 6.79
C ALA A 158 -31.09 17.00 7.78
N ASP A 159 -31.35 16.24 8.84
CA ASP A 159 -32.47 16.50 9.76
C ASP A 159 -32.02 16.96 11.16
N GLN A 160 -30.84 16.53 11.63
CA GLN A 160 -30.40 16.67 13.02
C GLN A 160 -29.18 17.58 13.19
N GLY A 161 -28.56 18.01 12.08
CA GLY A 161 -27.28 18.72 12.09
C GLY A 161 -26.06 17.77 12.22
N PRO A 162 -24.85 18.30 12.45
CA PRO A 162 -23.61 17.54 12.33
C PRO A 162 -23.56 16.31 13.24
N LEU A 163 -23.08 15.18 12.70
CA LEU A 163 -22.86 13.97 13.49
C LEU A 163 -21.66 14.18 14.43
N ALA A 164 -21.81 13.84 15.71
CA ALA A 164 -20.77 13.93 16.73
C ALA A 164 -20.29 12.55 17.22
N ASP A 165 -21.15 11.53 17.16
CA ASP A 165 -20.85 10.15 17.55
C ASP A 165 -21.59 9.17 16.63
N LEU A 166 -20.93 8.09 16.22
CA LEU A 166 -21.54 7.00 15.45
C LEU A 166 -22.76 6.39 16.14
N GLN A 167 -22.79 6.36 17.48
CA GLN A 167 -23.93 5.85 18.24
C GLN A 167 -25.21 6.66 18.02
N GLN A 168 -25.11 7.93 17.60
CA GLN A 168 -26.30 8.73 17.28
C GLN A 168 -27.06 8.15 16.07
N LEU A 169 -26.38 7.48 15.14
CA LEU A 169 -27.04 6.82 14.01
C LEU A 169 -27.92 5.65 14.47
N ILE A 170 -27.49 4.94 15.53
CA ILE A 170 -28.27 3.85 16.13
C ILE A 170 -29.39 4.41 17.02
N GLY A 171 -29.06 5.40 17.87
CA GLY A 171 -30.02 6.01 18.78
C GLY A 171 -31.20 6.67 18.07
N GLN A 172 -30.99 7.19 16.85
CA GLN A 172 -32.05 7.73 15.99
C GLN A 172 -32.69 6.69 15.06
N GLY A 173 -32.28 5.42 15.13
CA GLY A 173 -32.84 4.34 14.32
C GLY A 173 -32.51 4.43 12.82
N ILE A 174 -31.51 5.20 12.41
CA ILE A 174 -31.08 5.32 11.01
C ILE A 174 -30.41 4.01 10.54
N ILE A 175 -29.74 3.34 11.46
CA ILE A 175 -29.18 1.98 11.32
C ILE A 175 -29.51 1.17 12.57
N ALA A 176 -29.66 -0.15 12.42
CA ALA A 176 -29.91 -1.05 13.55
C ALA A 176 -28.63 -1.30 14.37
N GLU A 177 -27.50 -1.44 13.68
CA GLU A 177 -26.18 -1.69 14.26
C GLU A 177 -25.08 -1.18 13.33
N LEU A 178 -23.84 -1.08 13.83
CA LEU A 178 -22.69 -0.76 13.00
C LEU A 178 -22.34 -1.95 12.08
N PRO A 179 -21.97 -1.71 10.81
CA PRO A 179 -21.49 -2.78 9.93
C PRO A 179 -20.34 -3.56 10.55
N SER A 180 -20.33 -4.88 10.34
CA SER A 180 -19.24 -5.75 10.78
C SER A 180 -17.95 -5.44 10.03
N ASP A 181 -16.85 -5.24 10.76
CA ASP A 181 -15.50 -5.16 10.21
C ASP A 181 -14.79 -6.51 10.38
N PRO A 182 -14.58 -7.30 9.31
CA PRO A 182 -13.89 -8.59 9.40
C PRO A 182 -12.40 -8.48 9.79
N MET A 183 -11.80 -7.29 9.70
CA MET A 183 -10.46 -6.99 10.19
C MET A 183 -10.44 -6.50 11.65
N ARG A 184 -11.62 -6.33 12.27
CA ARG A 184 -11.80 -5.91 13.68
C ARG A 184 -11.13 -4.58 14.04
N LEU A 185 -10.94 -3.68 13.08
CA LEU A 185 -10.42 -2.35 13.33
C LEU A 185 -11.56 -1.38 13.65
N GLY A 186 -12.67 -1.50 12.92
CA GLY A 186 -13.88 -0.71 13.06
C GLY A 186 -13.87 0.57 12.23
N TYR A 187 -14.79 1.45 12.58
CA TYR A 187 -15.03 2.75 11.97
C TYR A 187 -14.89 3.84 13.02
N GLU A 188 -14.60 5.06 12.59
CA GLU A 188 -14.54 6.23 13.47
C GLU A 188 -15.03 7.48 12.77
N LEU A 189 -15.44 8.46 13.57
CA LEU A 189 -15.72 9.81 13.11
C LEU A 189 -14.45 10.66 13.31
N ARG A 190 -13.89 11.20 12.22
CA ARG A 190 -12.80 12.16 12.25
C ARG A 190 -13.16 13.38 11.43
N ASN A 191 -12.94 14.57 11.98
CA ASN A 191 -13.21 15.85 11.31
C ASN A 191 -14.62 15.90 10.67
N GLY A 192 -15.63 15.38 11.38
CA GLY A 192 -17.01 15.34 10.89
C GLY A 192 -17.24 14.38 9.72
N ARG A 193 -16.35 13.44 9.45
CA ARG A 193 -16.53 12.41 8.41
C ARG A 193 -16.27 11.02 8.98
N ILE A 194 -17.15 10.07 8.64
CA ILE A 194 -16.90 8.67 8.98
C ILE A 194 -15.76 8.11 8.11
N GLU A 195 -14.81 7.44 8.75
CA GLU A 195 -13.64 6.84 8.14
C GLU A 195 -13.41 5.41 8.65
N LEU A 196 -12.61 4.65 7.90
CA LEU A 196 -12.10 3.36 8.37
C LEU A 196 -11.04 3.60 9.45
N LYS A 197 -11.12 2.85 10.56
CA LYS A 197 -10.01 2.79 11.50
C LYS A 197 -8.80 2.17 10.82
N LYS A 198 -7.67 2.89 10.90
CA LYS A 198 -6.36 2.43 10.47
C LYS A 198 -5.65 1.79 11.66
N LEU A 199 -4.78 0.82 11.39
CA LEU A 199 -3.95 0.22 12.41
C LEU A 199 -2.91 1.27 12.86
N LYS A 200 -2.86 1.59 14.15
CA LYS A 200 -1.80 2.46 14.68
C LYS A 200 -0.54 1.62 14.82
N ILE A 201 0.46 1.91 14.01
CA ILE A 201 1.79 1.33 14.13
C ILE A 201 2.69 2.40 14.74
N ALA A 202 3.20 2.14 15.96
CA ALA A 202 4.08 3.07 16.65
C ALA A 202 5.29 3.40 15.76
N GLY A 203 5.52 4.69 15.51
CA GLY A 203 6.61 5.19 14.65
C GLY A 203 6.26 5.36 13.16
N LEU A 204 5.06 4.97 12.72
CA LEU A 204 4.53 5.23 11.35
C LEU A 204 3.19 5.98 11.39
N GLU A 205 2.96 6.73 12.46
CA GLU A 205 1.75 7.52 12.62
C GLU A 205 1.73 8.65 11.58
N GLU A 206 0.60 8.81 10.88
CA GLU A 206 0.37 9.99 10.03
C GLU A 206 0.49 11.22 10.94
N GLN A 207 1.55 12.02 10.75
CA GLN A 207 1.66 13.31 11.41
C GLN A 207 0.50 14.20 10.95
N PRO A 208 -0.10 14.99 11.86
CA PRO A 208 -1.32 15.74 11.63
C PRO A 208 -1.22 16.75 10.48
#